data_AF-A0A348RZ59-F1
#
_entry.id   AF-A0A348RZ59-F1
#
_cell.length_a   1.000
_cell.length_b   1.000
_cell.length_c   1.000
_cell.angle_alpha   90.00
_cell.angle_beta   90.00
_cell.angle_gamma   90.00
#
_symmetry.space_group_name_H-M   'P 1'
#
loop_
_entity.id
_entity.type
_entity.pdbx_description
1 polymer ?
#
loop_
_entity_poly.entity_id
_entity_poly.type
_entity_poly.pdbx_seq_one_letter_code
_entity_poly.pdbx_strand_id
1 'polypeptide(L)'
;MKRYLTDSACVSLAFFCSLLFYWPLLAADDPIDSERILIKAGDNAAQIRSAIEKVPSEYREGLGFLLNNMPERDLQQLSSDYLLGNIQYAYKAWDESPWKDQIAKDLFFNNILPYASINERRDNWR
;
A
#
# COMPACT_ATOMS: atom_id res chain seq x y z
N MET A 1 -36.05 27.35 -57.89
CA MET A 1 -36.26 28.61 -57.14
C MET A 1 -35.58 28.41 -55.78
N LYS A 2 -34.49 29.16 -55.49
CA LYS A 2 -33.96 29.59 -54.17
C LYS A 2 -34.24 28.65 -52.96
N ARG A 3 -33.28 28.10 -52.20
CA ARG A 3 -32.06 28.70 -51.62
C ARG A 3 -31.24 27.63 -50.88
N TYR A 4 -29.92 27.82 -50.87
CA TYR A 4 -28.96 27.27 -49.90
C TYR A 4 -29.13 27.93 -48.52
N LEU A 5 -28.93 27.14 -47.45
CA LEU A 5 -28.48 27.51 -46.10
C LEU A 5 -28.03 26.18 -45.45
N THR A 6 -26.75 25.82 -45.49
CA THR A 6 -25.78 25.97 -44.37
C THR A 6 -26.44 25.79 -43.00
N ASP A 7 -26.08 24.74 -42.27
CA ASP A 7 -25.24 24.92 -41.10
C ASP A 7 -24.66 23.60 -40.57
N SER A 8 -23.34 23.64 -40.40
CA SER A 8 -22.51 22.77 -39.60
C SER A 8 -23.10 22.50 -38.22
N ALA A 9 -23.12 21.23 -37.79
CA ALA A 9 -22.64 20.78 -36.49
C ALA A 9 -23.15 19.36 -36.17
N CYS A 10 -22.41 18.34 -36.60
CA CYS A 10 -22.31 17.11 -35.80
C CYS A 10 -21.10 16.26 -36.17
N VAL A 11 -19.96 16.90 -36.47
CA VAL A 11 -18.65 16.24 -36.34
C VAL A 11 -18.22 16.40 -34.89
N SER A 12 -18.92 15.73 -33.96
CA SER A 12 -18.56 15.78 -32.52
C SER A 12 -18.93 14.54 -31.73
N LEU A 13 -19.40 13.47 -32.38
CA LEU A 13 -19.76 12.22 -31.70
C LEU A 13 -18.81 11.05 -32.03
N ALA A 14 -17.54 11.36 -32.27
CA ALA A 14 -16.50 10.37 -32.53
C ALA A 14 -15.25 10.55 -31.66
N PHE A 15 -15.35 11.24 -30.52
CA PHE A 15 -14.22 11.44 -29.60
C PHE A 15 -14.48 11.03 -28.14
N PHE A 16 -15.65 10.45 -27.83
CA PHE A 16 -16.03 10.12 -26.45
C PHE A 16 -16.11 8.62 -26.14
N CYS A 17 -15.62 7.75 -27.04
CA CYS A 17 -15.67 6.29 -26.83
C CYS A 17 -14.29 5.60 -26.82
N SER A 18 -13.19 6.35 -27.00
CA SER A 18 -11.82 5.80 -27.00
C SER A 18 -11.03 6.06 -25.72
N LEU A 19 -11.57 6.81 -24.74
CA LEU A 19 -10.88 7.05 -23.45
C LEU A 19 -11.38 6.16 -22.30
N LEU A 20 -12.41 5.34 -22.51
CA LEU A 20 -12.85 4.33 -21.54
C LEU A 20 -12.19 2.95 -21.73
N PHE A 21 -11.29 2.82 -22.72
CA PHE A 21 -10.53 1.59 -23.01
C PHE A 21 -9.02 1.73 -22.78
N TYR A 22 -8.57 2.85 -22.21
CA TYR A 22 -7.18 3.02 -21.75
C TYR A 22 -7.12 3.44 -20.28
N TRP A 23 -8.16 3.15 -19.50
CA TRP A 23 -8.09 3.20 -18.06
C TRP A 23 -7.45 1.88 -17.59
N PRO A 24 -6.24 1.92 -17.03
CA PRO A 24 -5.28 0.84 -17.20
C PRO A 24 -5.68 -0.42 -16.44
N LEU A 25 -5.60 -1.52 -17.18
CA LEU A 25 -5.45 -2.92 -16.77
C LEU A 25 -4.19 -3.16 -15.88
N LEU A 26 -3.68 -2.15 -15.17
CA LEU A 26 -2.41 -2.23 -14.44
C LEU A 26 -2.30 -1.24 -13.26
N ALA A 27 -3.40 -0.83 -12.64
CA ALA A 27 -3.30 -0.49 -11.22
C ALA A 27 -3.44 -1.82 -10.49
N ALA A 28 -2.33 -2.47 -10.15
CA ALA A 28 -2.38 -3.53 -9.16
C ALA A 28 -3.06 -2.94 -7.91
N ASP A 29 -4.02 -3.67 -7.33
CA ASP A 29 -4.68 -3.21 -6.11
C ASP A 29 -3.61 -2.81 -5.08
N ASP A 30 -3.72 -1.60 -4.51
CA ASP A 30 -2.78 -1.13 -3.49
C ASP A 30 -2.73 -2.18 -2.38
N PRO A 31 -1.54 -2.72 -2.00
CA PRO A 31 -1.46 -3.74 -0.95
C PRO A 31 -2.02 -3.27 0.40
N ILE A 32 -2.28 -1.96 0.55
CA ILE A 32 -2.84 -1.34 1.75
C ILE A 32 -4.31 -0.98 1.53
N ASP A 33 -5.20 -1.80 2.09
CA ASP A 33 -6.63 -1.48 2.25
C ASP A 33 -6.82 -0.42 3.35
N SER A 34 -6.48 0.83 2.99
CA SER A 34 -6.33 1.94 3.93
C SER A 34 -7.63 2.27 4.65
N GLU A 35 -8.78 2.18 3.99
CA GLU A 35 -10.09 2.47 4.58
C GLU A 35 -10.38 1.53 5.75
N ARG A 36 -10.34 0.22 5.51
CA ARG A 36 -10.57 -0.80 6.53
C ARG A 36 -9.57 -0.69 7.68
N ILE A 37 -8.30 -0.47 7.36
CA ILE A 37 -7.22 -0.36 8.36
C ILE A 37 -7.44 0.86 9.26
N LEU A 38 -7.76 2.03 8.68
CA LEU A 38 -7.94 3.27 9.45
C LEU A 38 -9.19 3.20 10.35
N ILE A 39 -10.26 2.53 9.91
CA ILE A 39 -11.44 2.26 10.75
C ILE A 39 -11.04 1.48 12.01
N LYS A 40 -10.27 0.40 11.86
CA LYS A 40 -9.79 -0.43 12.98
C LYS A 40 -8.82 0.30 13.90
N ALA A 41 -8.02 1.21 13.35
CA ALA A 41 -7.05 2.00 14.11
C ALA A 41 -7.72 3.00 15.07
N GLY A 42 -8.96 3.43 14.80
CA GLY A 42 -9.70 4.36 15.66
C GLY A 42 -8.92 5.65 15.93
N ASP A 43 -8.74 5.99 17.20
CA ASP A 43 -8.00 7.19 17.62
C ASP A 43 -6.54 7.22 17.12
N ASN A 44 -5.97 6.05 16.82
CA ASN A 44 -4.61 5.92 16.31
C ASN A 44 -4.50 6.05 14.78
N ALA A 45 -5.60 6.31 14.07
CA ALA A 45 -5.63 6.43 12.61
C ALA A 45 -4.60 7.45 12.07
N ALA A 46 -4.28 8.50 12.83
CA ALA A 46 -3.24 9.47 12.44
C ALA A 46 -1.84 8.85 12.35
N GLN A 47 -1.47 7.95 13.27
CA GLN A 47 -0.19 7.25 13.22
C GLN A 47 -0.13 6.30 12.02
N ILE A 48 -1.20 5.55 11.79
CA ILE A 48 -1.26 4.61 10.66
C ILE A 48 -1.20 5.35 9.33
N ARG A 49 -1.92 6.47 9.19
CA ARG A 49 -1.82 7.33 7.99
C ARG A 49 -0.40 7.85 7.81
N SER A 50 0.25 8.30 8.89
CA SER A 50 1.63 8.78 8.81
C SER A 50 2.60 7.69 8.34
N ALA A 51 2.41 6.43 8.77
CA ALA A 51 3.22 5.31 8.28
C ALA A 51 3.00 5.08 6.77
N ILE A 52 1.74 5.09 6.32
CA ILE A 52 1.37 4.90 4.89
C ILE A 52 1.94 6.01 4.00
N GLU A 53 1.97 7.25 4.49
CA GLU A 53 2.48 8.41 3.75
C GLU A 53 4.01 8.43 3.69
N LYS A 54 4.68 8.03 4.77
CA LYS A 54 6.14 8.14 4.91
C LYS A 54 6.90 6.90 4.42
N VAL A 55 6.23 5.76 4.26
CA VAL A 55 6.90 4.52 3.84
C VAL A 55 7.50 4.69 2.43
N PRO A 56 8.78 4.33 2.22
CA PRO A 56 9.35 4.24 0.88
C PRO A 56 8.58 3.25 0.01
N SER A 57 8.53 3.49 -1.30
CA SER A 57 7.79 2.62 -2.25
C SER A 57 8.28 1.18 -2.22
N GLU A 58 9.59 0.97 -2.06
CA GLU A 58 10.24 -0.34 -1.88
C GLU A 58 9.73 -1.14 -0.67
N TYR A 59 9.23 -0.46 0.36
CA TYR A 59 8.75 -1.06 1.61
C TYR A 59 7.22 -1.10 1.69
N ARG A 60 6.50 -0.60 0.68
CA ARG A 60 5.03 -0.48 0.69
C ARG A 60 4.34 -1.84 0.83
N GLU A 61 4.83 -2.86 0.14
CA GLU A 61 4.31 -4.23 0.29
C GLU A 61 4.52 -4.76 1.72
N GLY A 62 5.69 -4.50 2.31
CA GLY A 62 5.99 -4.91 3.69
C GLY A 62 5.10 -4.21 4.71
N LEU A 63 4.87 -2.90 4.57
CA LEU A 63 3.91 -2.19 5.42
C LEU A 63 2.50 -2.76 5.25
N GLY A 64 2.07 -3.00 4.01
CA GLY A 64 0.79 -3.64 3.74
C GLY A 64 0.65 -4.99 4.42
N PHE A 65 1.68 -5.84 4.33
CA PHE A 65 1.70 -7.11 5.04
C PHE A 65 1.51 -6.94 6.55
N LEU A 66 2.21 -6.00 7.19
CA LEU A 66 2.05 -5.75 8.62
C LEU A 66 0.63 -5.27 8.96
N LEU A 67 0.13 -4.23 8.29
CA LEU A 67 -1.17 -3.63 8.60
C LEU A 67 -2.34 -4.58 8.32
N ASN A 68 -2.20 -5.48 7.35
CA ASN A 68 -3.21 -6.48 7.02
C ASN A 68 -3.28 -7.64 8.03
N ASN A 69 -2.16 -7.97 8.69
CA ASN A 69 -2.05 -9.16 9.54
C ASN A 69 -1.95 -8.84 11.04
N MET A 70 -1.72 -7.59 11.42
CA MET A 70 -1.62 -7.21 12.83
C MET A 70 -3.00 -7.24 13.53
N PRO A 71 -3.06 -7.61 14.82
CA PRO A 71 -4.29 -7.57 15.59
C PRO A 71 -4.75 -6.12 15.82
N GLU A 72 -6.05 -5.94 15.97
CA GLU A 72 -6.67 -4.61 16.09
C GLU A 72 -6.11 -3.77 17.26
N ARG A 73 -5.83 -4.40 18.41
CA ARG A 73 -5.18 -3.75 19.56
C ARG A 73 -3.94 -2.98 19.14
N ASP A 74 -3.17 -3.56 18.24
CA ASP A 74 -1.88 -3.00 17.86
C ASP A 74 -2.06 -1.89 16.81
N LEU A 75 -3.08 -1.98 15.97
CA LEU A 75 -3.48 -0.88 15.07
C LEU A 75 -3.86 0.37 15.87
N GLN A 76 -4.40 0.16 17.07
CA GLN A 76 -4.84 1.21 17.99
C GLN A 76 -3.71 1.77 18.87
N GLN A 77 -2.52 1.19 18.87
CA GLN A 77 -1.46 1.53 19.85
C GLN A 77 -0.10 1.83 19.24
N LEU A 78 0.25 1.22 18.11
CA LEU A 78 1.58 1.38 17.54
C LEU A 78 1.76 2.69 16.80
N SER A 79 2.91 3.32 17.04
CA SER A 79 3.29 4.56 16.36
C SER A 79 3.79 4.29 14.94
N SER A 80 3.71 5.33 14.11
CA SER A 80 4.33 5.33 12.78
C SER A 80 5.82 5.01 12.86
N ASP A 81 6.53 5.59 13.84
CA ASP A 81 7.98 5.42 13.96
C ASP A 81 8.35 3.97 14.30
N TYR A 82 7.57 3.31 15.15
CA TYR A 82 7.77 1.89 15.45
C TYR A 82 7.59 1.02 14.21
N LEU A 83 6.50 1.24 13.46
CA LEU A 83 6.22 0.47 12.24
C LEU A 83 7.29 0.67 11.17
N LEU A 84 7.65 1.92 10.90
CA LEU A 84 8.66 2.26 9.89
C LEU A 84 10.06 1.78 10.28
N GLY A 85 10.43 1.93 11.56
CA GLY A 85 11.70 1.40 12.07
C GLY A 85 11.78 -0.11 11.92
N ASN A 86 10.73 -0.83 12.34
CA ASN A 86 10.69 -2.29 12.24
C ASN A 86 10.83 -2.77 10.78
N ILE A 87 10.15 -2.13 9.84
CA ILE A 87 10.25 -2.44 8.41
C ILE A 87 11.68 -2.16 7.92
N GLN A 88 12.21 -0.98 8.22
CA GLN A 88 13.56 -0.59 7.79
C GLN A 88 14.62 -1.59 8.27
N TYR A 89 14.57 -2.00 9.54
CA TYR A 89 15.51 -2.98 10.09
C TYR A 89 15.34 -4.36 9.45
N ALA A 90 14.10 -4.82 9.24
CA ALA A 90 13.86 -6.11 8.60
C ALA A 90 14.39 -6.15 7.16
N TYR A 91 14.12 -5.11 6.36
CA TYR A 91 14.62 -5.02 4.99
C TYR A 91 16.14 -4.89 4.96
N LYS A 92 16.74 -4.07 5.84
CA LYS A 92 18.20 -3.97 5.96
C LYS A 92 18.83 -5.34 6.28
N ALA A 93 18.30 -6.06 7.26
CA ALA A 93 18.82 -7.38 7.63
C ALA A 93 18.69 -8.39 6.49
N TRP A 94 17.61 -8.32 5.71
CA TRP A 94 17.42 -9.17 4.55
C TRP A 94 18.37 -8.78 3.40
N ASP A 95 18.53 -7.50 3.12
CA ASP A 95 19.41 -6.96 2.09
C ASP A 95 20.89 -7.27 2.33
N GLU A 96 21.32 -7.24 3.60
CA GLU A 96 22.70 -7.54 4.00
C GLU A 96 22.98 -9.06 4.11
N SER A 97 21.96 -9.90 3.93
CA SER A 97 22.11 -11.36 4.09
C SER A 97 22.67 -12.03 2.82
N PRO A 98 23.69 -12.91 2.91
CA PRO A 98 24.22 -13.62 1.75
C PRO A 98 23.27 -14.67 1.15
N TRP A 99 22.11 -14.90 1.78
CA TRP A 99 21.07 -15.80 1.32
C TRP A 99 19.79 -15.05 0.88
N LYS A 100 19.83 -13.72 0.73
CA LYS A 100 18.70 -12.90 0.27
C LYS A 100 18.01 -13.49 -0.96
N ASP A 101 18.79 -13.79 -1.99
CA ASP A 101 18.31 -14.29 -3.28
C ASP A 101 17.81 -15.75 -3.22
N GLN A 102 18.02 -16.44 -2.10
CA GLN A 102 17.52 -17.79 -1.84
C GLN A 102 16.21 -17.78 -1.05
N ILE A 103 15.82 -16.63 -0.49
CA ILE A 103 14.60 -16.47 0.29
C ILE A 103 13.49 -15.92 -0.60
N ALA A 104 12.40 -16.69 -0.73
CA ALA A 104 11.19 -16.18 -1.35
C ALA A 104 10.55 -15.07 -0.47
N LYS A 105 9.92 -14.08 -1.12
CA LYS A 105 9.40 -12.88 -0.44
C LYS A 105 8.35 -13.21 0.64
N ASP A 106 7.53 -14.23 0.41
CA ASP A 106 6.57 -14.75 1.39
C ASP A 106 7.26 -15.29 2.65
N LEU A 107 8.39 -15.99 2.51
CA LEU A 107 9.21 -16.41 3.64
C LEU A 107 9.82 -15.22 4.37
N PHE A 108 10.28 -14.19 3.64
CA PHE A 108 10.74 -12.93 4.27
C PHE A 108 9.63 -12.29 5.12
N PHE A 109 8.41 -12.15 4.58
CA PHE A 109 7.29 -11.55 5.30
C PHE A 109 6.90 -12.32 6.56
N ASN A 110 6.89 -13.65 6.49
CA ASN A 110 6.46 -14.48 7.62
C ASN A 110 7.56 -14.75 8.66
N ASN A 111 8.84 -14.67 8.30
CA ASN A 111 9.94 -15.12 9.19
C ASN A 111 10.97 -14.03 9.54
N ILE A 112 11.12 -12.98 8.73
CA ILE A 112 12.10 -11.90 8.94
C ILE A 112 11.41 -10.58 9.29
N LEU A 113 10.38 -10.21 8.54
CA LEU A 113 9.54 -9.05 8.81
C LEU A 113 8.51 -9.23 9.96
N PRO A 114 8.12 -10.43 10.44
CA PRO A 114 6.83 -10.61 11.07
C PRO A 114 6.63 -9.67 12.24
N TYR A 115 5.37 -9.29 12.37
CA TYR A 115 4.89 -8.29 13.29
C TYR A 115 5.20 -8.61 14.77
N ALA A 116 5.02 -9.87 15.18
CA ALA A 116 5.42 -10.43 16.49
C ALA A 116 5.43 -11.97 16.43
N SER A 117 6.28 -12.63 17.22
CA SER A 117 6.22 -14.08 17.43
C SER A 117 5.45 -14.43 18.72
N ILE A 118 4.32 -15.13 18.59
CA ILE A 118 3.49 -15.63 19.69
C ILE A 118 3.05 -14.52 20.66
N ASN A 119 3.74 -14.35 21.80
CA ASN A 119 3.38 -13.47 22.91
C ASN A 119 4.41 -12.36 23.15
N GLU A 120 5.28 -12.09 22.19
CA GLU A 120 6.28 -11.03 22.30
C GLU A 120 5.65 -9.67 22.59
N ARG A 121 6.25 -8.92 23.51
CA ARG A 121 5.90 -7.51 23.72
C ARG A 121 6.35 -6.69 22.51
N ARG A 122 5.62 -5.61 22.24
CA ARG A 122 5.88 -4.69 21.14
C ARG A 122 6.89 -3.66 21.62
N ASP A 123 8.09 -4.14 21.91
CA ASP A 123 9.20 -3.33 22.41
C ASP A 123 10.19 -3.06 21.26
N ASN A 124 10.85 -1.90 21.28
CA ASN A 124 11.83 -1.56 20.25
C ASN A 124 13.19 -2.18 20.57
N TRP A 125 13.34 -3.48 20.31
CA TRP A 125 14.57 -4.24 20.60
C TRP A 125 15.52 -4.35 19.40
N ARG A 126 15.08 -3.92 18.21
CA ARG A 126 15.83 -3.97 16.94
C ARG A 126 16.62 -2.69 16.69
#